data_AF-A0A353PUV4-F1
#
_entry.id   AF-A0A353PUV4-F1
#
_cell.length_a   1.000
_cell.length_b   1.000
_cell.length_c   1.000
_cell.angle_alpha   90.00
_cell.angle_beta   90.00
_cell.angle_gamma   90.00
#
_symmetry.space_group_name_H-M   'P 1'
#
loop_
_entity.id
_entity.type
_entity.pdbx_description
1 polymer ?
#
loop_
_entity_poly.entity_id
_entity_poly.type
_entity_poly.pdbx_seq_one_letter_code
_entity_poly.pdbx_strand_id
1 'polypeptide(L)'
;MELNQIFDLIGYIASFIILVSLTMKSILKLRWINAFGSFLFVIFAFFIGSTPTMVMNIGIIIIDLYFVYKLTKNKADYHLIEAEKESAYLSFFYKNHQDEIETIFGSEALSLADSCSYFVCNGEVAGLFAWKDVKQTECHILIDFVTTRFRDTKIGQFFFNKQLALFKEKGYVKLLTKSTGKAHKKYLAAIDFTEIELGVFEKDLQ
;
A
#
# COMPACT_ATOMS: atom_id res chain seq x y z
N MET A 1 42.99 0.46 22.22
CA MET A 1 42.58 1.19 21.00
C MET A 1 42.74 2.65 21.32
N GLU A 2 43.62 3.34 20.59
CA GLU A 2 43.81 4.79 20.78
C GLU A 2 42.50 5.52 20.52
N LEU A 3 42.19 6.58 21.27
CA LEU A 3 40.91 7.31 21.18
C LEU A 3 40.62 7.77 19.73
N ASN A 4 41.67 8.12 18.99
CA ASN A 4 41.60 8.51 17.58
C ASN A 4 41.12 7.38 16.66
N GLN A 5 41.51 6.13 16.91
CA GLN A 5 41.06 4.97 16.13
C GLN A 5 39.56 4.72 16.30
N ILE A 6 39.02 5.05 17.48
CA ILE A 6 37.58 4.94 17.75
C ILE A 6 36.81 5.97 16.92
N PHE A 7 37.32 7.20 16.83
CA PHE A 7 36.67 8.26 16.05
C PHE A 7 36.72 8.00 14.54
N ASP A 8 37.84 7.56 14.02
CA ASP A 8 37.95 7.18 12.60
C ASP A 8 36.97 6.05 12.25
N LEU A 9 36.81 5.06 13.13
CA LEU A 9 35.85 3.99 12.96
C LEU A 9 34.41 4.51 12.91
N ILE A 10 34.05 5.49 13.75
CA ILE A 10 32.72 6.13 13.71
C ILE A 10 32.50 6.81 12.35
N GLY A 11 33.50 7.52 11.82
CA GLY A 11 33.44 8.15 10.50
C GLY A 11 33.23 7.13 9.37
N TYR A 12 33.95 6.00 9.40
CA TYR A 12 33.74 4.92 8.42
C TYR A 12 32.36 4.26 8.55
N ILE A 13 31.89 4.01 9.77
CA ILE A 13 30.55 3.46 10.01
C ILE A 13 29.48 4.43 9.49
N ALA A 14 29.60 5.73 9.77
CA ALA A 14 28.68 6.75 9.28
C ALA A 14 28.66 6.79 7.74
N SER A 15 29.83 6.77 7.10
CA SER A 15 29.96 6.73 5.64
C SER A 15 29.29 5.48 5.05
N PHE A 16 29.52 4.32 5.66
CA PHE A 16 28.96 3.05 5.21
C PHE A 16 27.43 3.01 5.38
N ILE A 17 26.90 3.57 6.46
CA ILE A 17 25.45 3.69 6.68
C ILE A 17 24.81 4.54 5.58
N ILE A 18 25.42 5.67 5.22
CA ILE A 18 24.94 6.50 4.09
C ILE A 18 25.04 5.71 2.78
N LEU A 19 26.11 4.96 2.53
CA LEU A 19 26.20 4.12 1.33
C LEU A 19 25.07 3.09 1.27
N VAL A 20 24.78 2.41 2.38
CA VAL A 20 23.70 1.43 2.48
C VAL A 20 22.33 2.10 2.29
N SER A 21 22.14 3.32 2.77
CA SER A 21 20.89 4.05 2.61
C SER A 21 20.50 4.25 1.14
N LEU A 22 21.50 4.45 0.26
CA LEU A 22 21.29 4.64 -1.19
C LEU A 22 20.74 3.39 -1.89
N THR A 23 20.88 2.21 -1.26
CA THR A 23 20.32 0.96 -1.78
C THR A 23 18.84 0.75 -1.41
N MET A 24 18.28 1.62 -0.56
CA MET A 24 16.93 1.47 -0.02
C MET A 24 15.86 1.87 -1.05
N LYS A 25 14.92 0.96 -1.32
CA LYS A 25 13.76 1.24 -2.18
C LYS A 25 12.70 2.13 -1.52
N SER A 26 12.62 2.12 -0.20
CA SER A 26 11.63 2.91 0.54
C SER A 26 12.20 4.28 0.88
N ILE A 27 11.56 5.33 0.36
CA ILE A 27 11.95 6.72 0.60
C ILE A 27 11.96 7.03 2.10
N LEU A 28 10.99 6.52 2.87
CA LEU A 28 10.94 6.73 4.32
C LEU A 28 12.13 6.07 5.04
N LYS A 29 12.48 4.83 4.67
CA LYS A 29 13.64 4.13 5.24
C LYS A 29 14.95 4.85 4.90
N LEU A 30 15.09 5.29 3.65
CA LEU A 30 16.25 6.06 3.20
C LEU A 30 16.45 7.31 4.07
N ARG A 31 15.38 8.08 4.31
CA ARG A 31 15.44 9.31 5.13
C ARG A 31 15.81 9.03 6.59
N TRP A 32 15.28 7.96 7.19
CA TRP A 32 15.66 7.56 8.55
C TRP A 32 17.13 7.15 8.65
N ILE A 33 17.61 6.34 7.71
CA ILE A 33 18.99 5.86 7.70
C ILE A 33 19.96 7.01 7.44
N ASN A 34 19.62 7.95 6.54
CA ASN A 34 20.40 9.16 6.31
C ASN A 34 20.47 10.06 7.54
N ALA A 35 19.33 10.32 8.20
CA ALA A 35 19.32 11.09 9.45
C ALA A 35 20.23 10.45 10.50
N PHE A 36 20.21 9.11 10.64
CA PHE A 36 21.08 8.40 11.56
C PHE A 36 22.56 8.45 11.15
N GLY A 37 22.87 8.25 9.87
CA GLY A 37 24.22 8.37 9.32
C GLY A 37 24.80 9.77 9.52
N SER A 38 24.01 10.81 9.21
CA SER A 38 24.40 12.20 9.43
C SER A 38 24.55 12.53 10.92
N PHE A 39 23.74 11.97 11.81
CA PHE A 39 23.94 12.11 13.25
C PHE A 39 25.29 11.56 13.71
N LEU A 40 25.69 10.38 13.22
CA LEU A 40 27.02 9.82 13.49
C LEU A 40 28.14 10.70 12.90
N PHE A 41 27.93 11.28 11.72
CA PHE A 41 28.88 12.23 11.14
C PHE A 41 29.00 13.54 11.93
N VAL A 42 27.93 14.02 12.56
CA VAL A 42 28.00 15.18 13.48
C VAL A 42 28.92 14.86 14.65
N ILE A 43 28.76 13.68 15.27
CA ILE A 43 29.60 13.21 16.38
C ILE A 43 31.07 13.12 15.92
N PHE A 44 31.33 12.50 14.77
CA PHE A 44 32.67 12.42 14.19
C PHE A 44 33.27 13.81 13.92
N ALA A 45 32.52 14.69 13.25
CA ALA A 45 32.95 16.04 12.89
C ALA A 45 33.28 16.90 14.12
N PHE A 46 32.52 16.73 15.20
CA PHE A 46 32.78 17.37 16.48
C PHE A 46 34.16 16.95 17.05
N PHE A 47 34.48 15.66 17.03
CA PHE A 47 35.76 15.16 17.54
C PHE A 47 36.97 15.63 16.71
N ILE A 48 36.84 15.73 15.39
CA ILE A 48 37.92 16.23 14.52
C ILE A 48 37.93 17.76 14.39
N GLY A 49 37.04 18.48 15.09
CA GLY A 49 36.96 19.94 15.04
C GLY A 49 36.48 20.52 13.70
N SER A 50 35.81 19.72 12.84
CA SER A 50 35.32 20.19 11.54
C SER A 50 33.95 20.85 11.67
N THR A 51 33.95 22.16 11.93
CA THR A 51 32.71 22.96 11.99
C THR A 51 31.88 22.89 10.69
N PRO A 52 32.45 23.00 9.47
CA PRO A 52 31.66 22.93 8.25
C PRO A 52 30.93 21.58 8.09
N THR A 53 31.61 20.46 8.37
CA THR A 53 31.02 19.13 8.29
C THR A 53 29.90 18.94 9.30
N MET A 54 30.07 19.47 10.52
CA MET A 54 29.07 19.42 11.58
C MET A 54 27.80 20.17 11.18
N VAL A 55 27.92 21.42 10.71
CA VAL A 55 26.78 22.24 10.30
C VAL A 55 26.02 21.60 9.14
N MET A 56 26.73 21.09 8.13
CA MET A 56 26.10 20.43 6.98
C MET A 56 25.28 19.20 7.40
N ASN A 57 25.81 18.35 8.27
CA ASN A 57 25.10 17.15 8.71
C ASN A 57 23.93 17.46 9.66
N ILE A 58 24.03 18.49 10.49
CA ILE A 58 22.87 18.99 11.26
C ILE A 58 21.74 19.43 10.31
N GLY A 59 22.08 20.16 9.24
CA GLY A 59 21.13 20.53 8.21
C GLY A 59 20.45 19.33 7.54
N ILE A 60 21.22 18.28 7.20
CA ILE A 60 20.68 17.05 6.62
C ILE A 60 19.70 16.36 7.58
N ILE A 61 20.05 16.24 8.87
CA ILE A 61 19.17 15.64 9.89
C ILE A 61 17.82 16.38 9.94
N ILE A 62 17.85 17.73 9.98
CA ILE A 62 16.63 18.54 10.03
C ILE A 62 15.76 18.30 8.78
N ILE A 63 16.37 18.32 7.59
CA ILE A 63 15.66 18.12 6.33
C ILE A 63 15.05 16.71 6.27
N ASP A 64 15.83 15.68 6.61
CA ASP A 64 15.37 14.30 6.57
C ASP A 64 14.24 14.05 7.58
N LEU A 65 14.34 14.58 8.81
CA LEU A 65 13.27 14.46 9.81
C LEU A 65 12.00 15.22 9.37
N TYR A 66 12.13 16.38 8.74
CA TYR A 66 10.99 17.09 8.15
C TYR A 66 10.31 16.25 7.06
N PHE A 67 11.07 15.62 6.17
CA PHE A 67 10.50 14.74 5.14
C PHE A 67 9.91 13.46 5.70
N VAL A 68 10.52 12.86 6.73
CA VAL A 68 9.95 11.73 7.47
C VAL A 68 8.58 12.11 8.02
N TYR A 69 8.48 13.25 8.70
CA TYR A 69 7.21 13.75 9.25
C TYR A 69 6.17 13.96 8.14
N LYS A 70 6.55 14.66 7.05
CA LYS A 70 5.67 14.95 5.91
C LYS A 70 5.17 13.67 5.24
N LEU A 71 6.06 12.72 4.95
CA LEU A 71 5.73 11.45 4.30
C LEU A 71 4.88 10.55 5.19
N THR A 72 5.08 10.61 6.51
CA THR A 72 4.27 9.85 7.47
C THR A 72 2.87 10.44 7.62
N LYS A 73 2.72 11.76 7.47
CA LYS A 73 1.43 12.45 7.53
C LYS A 73 0.60 12.34 6.25
N ASN A 74 1.22 12.18 5.09
CA ASN A 74 0.50 11.95 3.85
C ASN A 74 -0.21 10.59 3.91
N LYS A 75 -1.48 10.61 4.31
CA LYS A 75 -2.35 9.45 4.17
C LYS A 75 -2.51 9.16 2.68
N ALA A 76 -2.48 7.87 2.35
CA ALA A 76 -2.77 7.45 1.00
C ALA A 76 -4.18 7.93 0.61
N ASP A 77 -4.26 8.47 -0.61
CA ASP A 77 -5.50 8.96 -1.20
C ASP A 77 -6.13 7.82 -2.00
N TYR A 78 -7.30 7.37 -1.57
CA TYR A 78 -7.97 6.20 -2.14
C TYR A 78 -9.29 6.61 -2.78
N HIS A 79 -9.46 6.26 -4.05
CA HIS A 79 -10.69 6.51 -4.79
C HIS A 79 -11.20 5.23 -5.44
N LEU A 80 -12.52 5.12 -5.52
CA LEU A 80 -13.19 4.12 -6.34
C LEU A 80 -13.74 4.85 -7.55
N ILE A 81 -13.14 4.62 -8.72
CA ILE A 81 -13.51 5.32 -9.96
C ILE A 81 -14.24 4.33 -10.85
N GLU A 82 -15.43 4.69 -11.31
CA GLU A 82 -16.22 3.83 -12.20
C GLU A 82 -15.44 3.47 -13.47
N ALA A 83 -15.50 2.19 -13.83
CA ALA A 83 -14.84 1.66 -15.01
C ALA A 83 -15.91 1.27 -16.03
N GLU A 84 -15.85 1.86 -17.22
CA GLU A 84 -16.72 1.45 -18.32
C GLU A 84 -16.27 0.09 -18.85
N LYS A 85 -17.21 -0.86 -18.95
CA LYS A 85 -16.94 -2.23 -19.38
C LYS A 85 -16.33 -2.34 -20.78
N GLU A 86 -16.71 -1.42 -21.66
CA GLU A 86 -16.26 -1.39 -23.06
C GLU A 86 -15.04 -0.48 -23.26
N SER A 87 -14.47 0.08 -22.18
CA SER A 87 -13.31 0.94 -22.31
C SER A 87 -12.06 0.17 -22.75
N ALA A 88 -11.27 0.81 -23.61
CA ALA A 88 -9.98 0.30 -24.02
C ALA A 88 -9.04 0.10 -22.83
N TYR A 89 -9.13 0.96 -21.80
CA TYR A 89 -8.31 0.86 -20.60
C TYR A 89 -8.68 -0.36 -19.74
N LEU A 90 -9.98 -0.67 -19.56
CA LEU A 90 -10.37 -1.90 -18.85
C LEU A 90 -9.88 -3.14 -19.57
N SER A 91 -10.05 -3.16 -20.89
CA SER A 91 -9.60 -4.26 -21.73
C SER A 91 -8.08 -4.47 -21.61
N PHE A 92 -7.31 -3.38 -21.62
CA PHE A 92 -5.86 -3.41 -21.41
C PHE A 92 -5.48 -3.88 -20.01
N PHE A 93 -6.09 -3.31 -18.96
CA PHE A 93 -5.81 -3.67 -17.57
C PHE A 93 -6.12 -5.14 -17.29
N TYR A 94 -7.30 -5.60 -17.69
CA TYR A 94 -7.73 -6.98 -17.49
C TYR A 94 -6.79 -7.95 -18.21
N LYS A 95 -6.46 -7.69 -19.48
CA LYS A 95 -5.53 -8.53 -20.25
C LYS A 95 -4.14 -8.63 -19.60
N ASN A 96 -3.64 -7.53 -19.02
CA ASN A 96 -2.33 -7.51 -18.36
C ASN A 96 -2.30 -8.30 -17.03
N HIS A 97 -3.46 -8.59 -16.45
CA HIS A 97 -3.60 -9.28 -15.16
C HIS A 97 -4.49 -10.52 -15.24
N GLN A 98 -4.81 -10.98 -16.46
CA GLN A 98 -5.83 -11.97 -16.74
C GLN A 98 -5.55 -13.28 -16.01
N ASP A 99 -4.35 -13.85 -16.15
CA ASP A 99 -3.99 -15.14 -15.56
C ASP A 99 -4.28 -15.18 -14.05
N GLU A 100 -3.96 -14.11 -13.33
CA GLU A 100 -4.17 -14.05 -11.89
C GLU A 100 -5.64 -13.81 -11.52
N ILE A 101 -6.31 -12.91 -12.24
CA ILE A 101 -7.75 -12.64 -12.02
C ILE A 101 -8.56 -13.90 -12.26
N GLU A 102 -8.33 -14.60 -13.38
CA GLU A 102 -9.07 -15.81 -13.74
C GLU A 102 -8.76 -16.98 -12.81
N THR A 103 -7.52 -17.09 -12.32
CA THR A 103 -7.15 -18.11 -11.33
C THR A 103 -7.87 -17.91 -9.99
N ILE A 104 -8.04 -16.65 -9.56
CA ILE A 104 -8.62 -16.34 -8.24
C ILE A 104 -10.15 -16.26 -8.29
N PHE A 105 -10.69 -15.64 -9.35
CA PHE A 105 -12.10 -15.26 -9.45
C PHE A 105 -12.86 -16.03 -10.55
N GLY A 106 -12.16 -16.69 -11.46
CA GLY A 106 -12.73 -17.37 -12.64
C GLY A 106 -12.83 -16.46 -13.86
N SER A 107 -12.77 -17.06 -15.05
CA SER A 107 -12.78 -16.36 -16.34
C SER A 107 -14.09 -15.63 -16.67
N GLU A 108 -15.20 -16.06 -16.07
CA GLU A 108 -16.52 -15.46 -16.29
C GLU A 108 -16.83 -14.32 -15.30
N ALA A 109 -15.95 -14.04 -14.32
CA ALA A 109 -16.24 -13.09 -13.25
C ALA A 109 -16.51 -11.67 -13.77
N LEU A 110 -15.74 -11.21 -14.76
CA LEU A 110 -15.93 -9.86 -15.32
C LEU A 110 -17.18 -9.76 -16.19
N SER A 111 -17.51 -10.80 -16.96
CA SER A 111 -18.68 -10.79 -17.85
C SER A 111 -19.99 -10.90 -17.08
N LEU A 112 -19.99 -11.60 -15.93
CA LEU A 112 -21.16 -11.74 -15.05
C LEU A 112 -21.41 -10.52 -14.14
N ALA A 113 -20.44 -9.61 -14.01
CA ALA A 113 -20.59 -8.41 -13.20
C ALA A 113 -21.59 -7.46 -13.85
N ASP A 114 -22.37 -6.72 -13.06
CA ASP A 114 -23.26 -5.66 -13.56
C ASP A 114 -22.48 -4.35 -13.71
N SER A 115 -21.52 -4.10 -12.81
CA SER A 115 -20.70 -2.89 -12.79
C SER A 115 -19.26 -3.19 -12.39
N CYS A 116 -18.35 -2.30 -12.76
CA CYS A 116 -16.96 -2.36 -12.34
C CYS A 116 -16.37 -0.98 -12.04
N SER A 117 -15.31 -0.95 -11.25
CA SER A 117 -14.59 0.25 -10.85
C SER A 117 -13.12 -0.05 -10.63
N TYR A 118 -12.27 0.94 -10.80
CA TYR A 118 -10.87 0.86 -10.43
C TYR A 118 -10.68 1.27 -8.98
N PHE A 119 -9.87 0.50 -8.26
CA PHE A 119 -9.21 1.01 -7.08
C PHE A 119 -8.10 1.94 -7.53
N VAL A 120 -8.13 3.20 -7.08
CA VAL A 120 -7.08 4.19 -7.36
C VAL A 120 -6.40 4.58 -6.05
N CYS A 121 -5.07 4.55 -6.03
CA CYS A 121 -4.24 4.90 -4.88
C CYS A 121 -3.23 5.97 -5.30
N ASN A 122 -3.30 7.15 -4.69
CA ASN A 122 -2.45 8.31 -5.01
C ASN A 122 -2.44 8.65 -6.51
N GLY A 123 -3.60 8.60 -7.17
CA GLY A 123 -3.76 8.89 -8.60
C GLY A 123 -3.34 7.77 -9.56
N GLU A 124 -2.86 6.63 -9.06
CA GLU A 124 -2.52 5.46 -9.87
C GLU A 124 -3.58 4.37 -9.74
N VAL A 125 -3.92 3.70 -10.85
CA VAL A 125 -4.81 2.52 -10.83
C VAL A 125 -4.10 1.37 -10.11
N ALA A 126 -4.64 1.00 -8.96
CA ALA A 126 -4.10 -0.01 -8.07
C ALA A 126 -4.76 -1.39 -8.25
N GLY A 127 -6.00 -1.43 -8.76
CA GLY A 127 -6.78 -2.66 -8.84
C GLY A 127 -8.10 -2.53 -9.59
N LEU A 128 -8.81 -3.65 -9.71
CA LEU A 128 -10.13 -3.76 -10.33
C LEU A 128 -11.12 -4.36 -9.34
N PHE A 129 -12.26 -3.70 -9.22
CA PHE A 129 -13.40 -4.13 -8.43
C PHE A 129 -14.59 -4.36 -9.36
N ALA A 130 -15.18 -5.54 -9.35
CA ALA A 130 -16.37 -5.84 -10.16
C ALA A 130 -17.40 -6.59 -9.31
N TRP A 131 -18.67 -6.19 -9.45
CA TRP A 131 -19.74 -6.73 -8.64
C TRP A 131 -21.04 -6.88 -9.43
N LYS A 132 -21.95 -7.67 -8.85
CA LYS A 132 -23.29 -7.92 -9.34
C LYS A 132 -24.30 -7.51 -8.28
N ASP A 133 -25.39 -6.88 -8.71
CA ASP A 133 -26.47 -6.47 -7.82
C ASP A 133 -27.48 -7.61 -7.67
N VAL A 134 -27.72 -8.02 -6.42
CA VAL A 134 -28.63 -9.13 -6.11
C VAL A 134 -29.69 -8.64 -5.14
N LYS A 135 -30.97 -8.83 -5.51
CA LYS A 135 -32.15 -8.42 -4.73
C LYS A 135 -32.16 -6.93 -4.33
N GLN A 136 -31.43 -6.07 -5.05
CA GLN A 136 -31.28 -4.62 -4.79
C GLN A 136 -30.61 -4.24 -3.45
N THR A 137 -30.34 -5.19 -2.56
CA THR A 137 -29.75 -4.93 -1.23
C THR A 137 -28.46 -5.70 -1.00
N GLU A 138 -28.10 -6.63 -1.87
CA GLU A 138 -26.89 -7.44 -1.76
C GLU A 138 -25.93 -7.09 -2.90
N CYS A 139 -24.68 -6.79 -2.55
CA CYS A 139 -23.60 -6.61 -3.52
C CYS A 139 -22.75 -7.88 -3.56
N HIS A 140 -22.83 -8.62 -4.66
CA HIS A 140 -22.05 -9.83 -4.87
C HIS A 140 -20.76 -9.44 -5.58
N ILE A 141 -19.66 -9.40 -4.84
CA ILE A 141 -18.32 -9.12 -5.33
C ILE A 141 -17.85 -10.34 -6.14
N LEU A 142 -17.58 -10.09 -7.42
CA LEU A 142 -17.06 -11.09 -8.35
C LEU A 142 -15.55 -10.94 -8.53
N ILE A 143 -15.03 -9.71 -8.49
CA ILE A 143 -13.61 -9.41 -8.58
C ILE A 143 -13.24 -8.39 -7.49
N ASP A 144 -12.29 -8.73 -6.63
CA ASP A 144 -11.59 -7.82 -5.72
C ASP A 144 -10.07 -7.98 -5.94
N PHE A 145 -9.59 -7.42 -7.04
CA PHE A 145 -8.22 -7.59 -7.47
C PHE A 145 -7.39 -6.34 -7.21
N VAL A 146 -6.26 -6.50 -6.51
CA VAL A 146 -5.26 -5.44 -6.33
C VAL A 146 -3.92 -5.93 -6.87
N THR A 147 -3.26 -5.10 -7.68
CA THR A 147 -1.95 -5.38 -8.27
C THR A 147 -0.88 -5.55 -7.20
N THR A 148 0.17 -6.32 -7.50
CA THR A 148 1.25 -6.67 -6.55
C THR A 148 1.88 -5.46 -5.85
N ARG A 149 2.00 -4.32 -6.53
CA ARG A 149 2.59 -3.10 -5.96
C ARG A 149 1.77 -2.53 -4.79
N PHE A 150 0.44 -2.69 -4.82
CA PHE A 150 -0.48 -2.09 -3.85
C PHE A 150 -1.16 -3.14 -2.96
N ARG A 151 -0.80 -4.42 -3.10
CA ARG A 151 -1.39 -5.54 -2.36
C ARG A 151 -0.86 -5.64 -0.93
N ASP A 152 -1.09 -4.59 -0.14
CA ASP A 152 -0.66 -4.48 1.26
C ASP A 152 -1.83 -4.49 2.27
N THR A 153 -3.01 -4.96 1.83
CA THR A 153 -4.29 -5.00 2.56
C THR A 153 -4.93 -3.65 2.89
N LYS A 154 -4.21 -2.53 2.75
CA LYS A 154 -4.74 -1.21 3.15
C LYS A 154 -5.88 -0.73 2.26
N ILE A 155 -5.86 -1.06 0.97
CA ILE A 155 -6.96 -0.73 0.03
C ILE A 155 -8.25 -1.43 0.48
N GLY A 156 -8.18 -2.75 0.72
CA GLY A 156 -9.33 -3.51 1.22
C GLY A 156 -9.83 -2.99 2.56
N GLN A 157 -8.95 -2.74 3.53
CA GLN A 157 -9.33 -2.14 4.82
C GLN A 157 -9.96 -0.75 4.65
N PHE A 158 -9.48 0.06 3.70
CA PHE A 158 -10.05 1.37 3.47
C PHE A 158 -11.48 1.26 2.95
N PHE A 159 -11.70 0.55 1.84
CA PHE A 159 -13.03 0.47 1.22
C PHE A 159 -14.01 -0.38 2.03
N PHE A 160 -13.57 -1.55 2.52
CA PHE A 160 -14.45 -2.49 3.19
C PHE A 160 -14.54 -2.30 4.71
N ASN A 161 -13.77 -1.42 5.35
CA ASN A 161 -13.97 -1.12 6.78
C ASN A 161 -14.24 0.36 7.04
N LYS A 162 -13.47 1.26 6.43
CA LYS A 162 -13.59 2.70 6.71
C LYS A 162 -14.65 3.38 5.85
N GLN A 163 -14.79 2.95 4.60
CA GLN A 163 -15.63 3.62 3.61
C GLN A 163 -16.87 2.82 3.22
N LEU A 164 -17.42 2.09 4.18
CA LEU A 164 -18.68 1.33 4.03
C LEU A 164 -19.85 2.22 3.60
N ALA A 165 -19.83 3.51 3.94
CA ALA A 165 -20.85 4.47 3.52
C ALA A 165 -21.07 4.48 2.00
N LEU A 166 -20.03 4.29 1.18
CA LEU A 166 -20.16 4.24 -0.29
C LEU A 166 -21.08 3.12 -0.77
N PHE A 167 -21.10 2.00 -0.03
CA PHE A 167 -21.95 0.86 -0.33
C PHE A 167 -23.34 1.03 0.30
N LYS A 168 -23.42 1.56 1.52
CA LYS A 168 -24.70 1.85 2.20
C LYS A 168 -25.53 2.89 1.44
N GLU A 169 -24.91 3.93 0.90
CA GLU A 169 -25.58 4.98 0.11
C GLU A 169 -26.20 4.45 -1.19
N LYS A 170 -25.64 3.36 -1.73
CA LYS A 170 -26.22 2.62 -2.87
C LYS A 170 -27.37 1.68 -2.46
N GLY A 171 -27.68 1.57 -1.17
CA GLY A 171 -28.74 0.72 -0.62
C GLY A 171 -28.30 -0.69 -0.25
N TYR A 172 -27.01 -1.02 -0.31
CA TYR A 172 -26.55 -2.35 0.07
C TYR A 172 -26.53 -2.51 1.59
N VAL A 173 -27.03 -3.65 2.05
CA VAL A 173 -27.01 -4.07 3.47
C VAL A 173 -25.95 -5.13 3.74
N LYS A 174 -25.45 -5.81 2.70
CA LYS A 174 -24.38 -6.80 2.84
C LYS A 174 -23.58 -6.97 1.55
N LEU A 175 -22.33 -7.36 1.73
CA LEU A 175 -21.40 -7.73 0.67
C LEU A 175 -21.15 -9.23 0.72
N LEU A 176 -21.19 -9.91 -0.42
CA LEU A 176 -20.88 -11.33 -0.52
C LEU A 176 -19.77 -11.55 -1.54
N THR A 177 -18.84 -12.45 -1.24
CA THR A 177 -17.80 -12.87 -2.19
C THR A 177 -17.55 -14.36 -2.09
N LYS A 178 -17.19 -14.98 -3.20
CA LYS A 178 -16.71 -16.36 -3.21
C LYS A 178 -15.19 -16.39 -3.27
N SER A 179 -14.59 -17.35 -2.59
CA SER A 179 -13.14 -17.50 -2.57
C SER A 179 -12.73 -18.96 -2.35
N THR A 180 -11.95 -19.49 -3.29
CA THR A 180 -11.39 -20.85 -3.22
C THR A 180 -9.91 -20.83 -2.80
N GLY A 181 -9.20 -19.71 -3.00
CA GLY A 181 -7.77 -19.58 -2.75
C GLY A 181 -7.43 -19.25 -1.29
N LYS A 182 -6.51 -20.02 -0.68
CA LYS A 182 -6.06 -19.84 0.72
C LYS A 182 -5.57 -18.41 1.03
N ALA A 183 -4.85 -17.78 0.10
CA ALA A 183 -4.34 -16.41 0.27
C ALA A 183 -5.48 -15.38 0.31
N HIS A 184 -6.45 -15.51 -0.61
CA HIS A 184 -7.61 -14.61 -0.68
C HIS A 184 -8.51 -14.79 0.56
N LYS A 185 -8.74 -16.02 1.03
CA LYS A 185 -9.45 -16.28 2.30
C LYS A 185 -8.79 -15.58 3.50
N LYS A 186 -7.45 -15.66 3.62
CA LYS A 186 -6.71 -14.98 4.69
C LYS A 186 -6.85 -13.46 4.61
N TYR A 187 -6.86 -12.92 3.40
CA TYR A 187 -7.09 -11.48 3.18
C TYR A 187 -8.51 -11.08 3.61
N LEU A 188 -9.54 -11.80 3.19
CA LEU A 188 -10.94 -11.52 3.55
C LEU A 188 -11.14 -11.50 5.06
N ALA A 189 -10.57 -12.48 5.78
CA ALA A 189 -10.59 -12.49 7.24
C ALA A 189 -9.89 -11.27 7.87
N ALA A 190 -8.83 -10.74 7.24
CA ALA A 190 -8.11 -9.56 7.73
C ALA A 190 -8.83 -8.22 7.47
N ILE A 191 -9.90 -8.24 6.67
CA ILE A 191 -10.78 -7.09 6.40
C ILE A 191 -12.21 -7.36 6.90
N ASP A 192 -12.33 -8.19 7.95
CA ASP A 192 -13.55 -8.49 8.68
C ASP A 192 -14.70 -9.01 7.79
N PHE A 193 -14.39 -9.86 6.82
CA PHE A 193 -15.38 -10.75 6.21
C PHE A 193 -15.44 -12.07 7.00
N THR A 194 -16.64 -12.63 7.12
CA THR A 194 -16.90 -13.89 7.81
C THR A 194 -17.27 -14.99 6.82
N GLU A 195 -16.71 -16.19 6.98
CA GLU A 195 -17.09 -17.34 6.15
C GLU A 195 -18.43 -17.90 6.68
N ILE A 196 -19.49 -17.77 5.89
CA ILE A 196 -20.85 -18.21 6.26
C ILE A 196 -21.17 -19.62 5.74
N GLU A 197 -20.57 -19.97 4.60
CA GLU A 197 -20.63 -21.29 3.98
C GLU A 197 -19.25 -21.59 3.38
N LEU A 198 -18.98 -22.85 3.04
CA LEU A 198 -17.66 -23.24 2.52
C LEU A 198 -17.28 -22.42 1.27
N GLY A 199 -16.30 -21.54 1.41
CA GLY A 199 -15.82 -20.66 0.34
C GLY A 199 -16.70 -19.45 0.05
N VAL A 200 -17.73 -19.17 0.87
CA VAL A 200 -18.61 -18.00 0.76
C VAL A 200 -18.38 -17.10 1.96
N PHE A 201 -18.01 -15.85 1.68
CA PHE A 201 -17.69 -14.85 2.67
C PHE A 201 -18.71 -13.72 2.61
N GLU A 202 -19.14 -13.26 3.78
CA GLU A 202 -20.09 -12.17 3.94
C GLU A 202 -19.46 -11.04 4.74
N LYS A 203 -19.86 -9.81 4.41
CA LYS A 203 -19.68 -8.66 5.27
C LYS A 203 -21.02 -7.95 5.44
N ASP A 204 -21.48 -7.90 6.68
CA ASP A 204 -22.65 -7.12 7.05
C ASP A 204 -22.30 -5.61 7.03
N LEU A 205 -23.19 -4.82 6.43
CA LEU A 205 -23.09 -3.38 6.34
C LEU A 205 -24.07 -2.68 7.29
N GLN A 206 -24.76 -3.38 8.19
CA GLN A 206 -25.60 -2.74 9.20
C GLN A 206 -24.74 -2.09 10.30
#